data_AF-A0A962T2F4-F1
#
_entry.id   AF-A0A962T2F4-F1
#
_cell.length_a   1.000
_cell.length_b   1.000
_cell.length_c   1.000
_cell.angle_alpha   90.00
_cell.angle_beta   90.00
_cell.angle_gamma   90.00
#
_symmetry.space_group_name_H-M   'P 1'
#
loop_
_entity.id
_entity.type
_entity.pdbx_description
1 polymer ?
#
loop_
_entity_poly.entity_id
_entity_poly.type
_entity_poly.pdbx_seq_one_letter_code
_entity_poly.pdbx_strand_id
1 'polypeptide(L)'
;MATKRWVFASVALVVVILVGVAMLAVAVAARVFAQTYSAFGSDLPALTALTIDLSRAGIPWLGAMSATVVLGYAIVRQPTWVPAVSDVVLAFAVLGLAFALLAFVEPIVLCGNYWPAWPAR
;
A
#
# COMPACT_ATOMS: atom_id res chain seq x y z
N MET A 1 -15.38 15.39 -28.34
CA MET A 1 -14.94 14.10 -27.75
C MET A 1 -13.56 14.16 -27.08
N ALA A 2 -12.63 15.05 -27.50
CA ALA A 2 -11.29 15.16 -26.90
C ALA A 2 -11.29 15.49 -25.39
N THR A 3 -12.18 16.37 -24.93
CA THR A 3 -12.21 16.87 -23.54
C THR A 3 -12.44 15.77 -22.50
N LYS A 4 -13.31 14.80 -22.77
CA LYS A 4 -13.58 13.69 -21.84
C LYS A 4 -12.37 12.77 -21.67
N ARG A 5 -11.60 12.55 -22.74
CA ARG A 5 -10.40 11.70 -22.74
C ARG A 5 -9.29 12.26 -21.83
N TRP A 6 -9.10 13.58 -21.85
CA TRP A 6 -8.14 14.25 -20.98
C TRP A 6 -8.52 14.17 -19.50
N VAL A 7 -9.81 14.31 -19.17
CA VAL A 7 -10.29 14.17 -17.79
C VAL A 7 -10.05 12.75 -17.26
N PHE A 8 -10.37 11.71 -18.03
CA PHE A 8 -10.12 10.33 -17.62
C PHE A 8 -8.64 10.00 -17.48
N ALA A 9 -7.79 10.53 -18.37
CA ALA A 9 -6.34 10.36 -18.26
C ALA A 9 -5.78 11.04 -17.01
N SER A 10 -6.25 12.24 -16.67
CA SER A 10 -5.85 12.95 -15.44
C SER A 10 -6.28 12.19 -14.18
N VAL A 11 -7.52 11.68 -14.13
CA VAL A 11 -8.00 10.88 -12.99
C VAL A 11 -7.20 9.60 -12.83
N ALA A 12 -6.97 8.88 -13.92
CA ALA A 12 -6.15 7.66 -13.91
C ALA A 12 -4.71 7.92 -13.44
N LEU A 13 -4.10 9.03 -13.89
CA LEU A 13 -2.77 9.43 -13.45
C LEU A 13 -2.73 9.72 -11.95
N VAL A 14 -3.71 10.47 -11.43
CA VAL A 14 -3.81 10.75 -9.99
C VAL A 14 -3.95 9.46 -9.18
N VAL A 15 -4.77 8.51 -9.64
CA VAL A 15 -4.94 7.20 -8.97
C VAL A 15 -3.64 6.41 -8.95
N VAL A 16 -2.92 6.33 -10.08
CA VAL A 16 -1.62 5.64 -10.15
C VAL A 16 -0.59 6.30 -9.22
N ILE A 17 -0.54 7.63 -9.18
CA ILE A 17 0.35 8.36 -8.26
C ILE A 17 -0.02 8.06 -6.81
N LEU A 18 -1.30 8.12 -6.43
CA LEU A 18 -1.75 7.83 -5.07
C LEU A 18 -1.42 6.40 -4.64
N VAL A 19 -1.64 5.41 -5.53
CA VAL A 19 -1.25 4.01 -5.28
C VAL A 19 0.26 3.90 -5.10
N GLY A 20 1.04 4.54 -5.97
CA GLY A 20 2.50 4.53 -5.87
C GLY A 20 3.01 5.14 -4.56
N VAL A 21 2.46 6.28 -4.15
CA VAL A 21 2.79 6.94 -2.87
C VAL A 21 2.39 6.07 -1.69
N ALA A 22 1.20 5.45 -1.71
CA ALA A 22 0.76 4.54 -0.65
C ALA A 22 1.71 3.33 -0.52
N MET A 23 2.06 2.68 -1.64
CA MET A 23 2.97 1.53 -1.63
C MET A 23 4.39 1.90 -1.20
N LEU A 24 4.88 3.09 -1.58
CA LEU A 24 6.15 3.62 -1.09
C LEU A 24 6.10 3.84 0.43
N ALA A 25 5.02 4.43 0.95
CA ALA A 25 4.84 4.64 2.39
C ALA A 25 4.84 3.32 3.15
N VAL A 26 4.14 2.28 2.65
CA VAL A 26 4.17 0.92 3.24
C VAL A 26 5.58 0.33 3.19
N ALA A 27 6.29 0.48 2.07
CA ALA A 27 7.65 -0.06 1.93
C ALA A 27 8.65 0.62 2.88
N VAL A 28 8.59 1.95 3.00
CA VAL A 28 9.42 2.72 3.94
C VAL A 28 9.07 2.35 5.38
N ALA A 29 7.79 2.30 5.71
CA ALA A 29 7.31 1.87 7.03
C ALA A 29 7.86 0.49 7.40
N ALA A 30 7.65 -0.50 6.54
CA ALA A 30 8.13 -1.87 6.77
C ALA A 30 9.65 -1.95 6.90
N ARG A 31 10.43 -1.09 6.22
CA ARG A 31 11.89 -1.02 6.40
C ARG A 31 12.26 -0.41 7.76
N VAL A 32 11.61 0.68 8.16
CA VAL A 32 11.79 1.28 9.48
C VAL A 32 11.43 0.28 10.57
N PHE A 33 10.30 -0.41 10.43
CA PHE A 33 9.88 -1.49 11.33
C PHE A 33 10.89 -2.64 11.36
N ALA A 34 11.32 -3.12 10.21
CA ALA A 34 12.32 -4.20 10.15
C ALA A 34 13.63 -3.81 10.83
N GLN A 35 14.02 -2.54 10.80
CA GLN A 35 15.20 -2.05 11.52
C GLN A 35 14.94 -1.98 13.03
N THR A 36 13.87 -1.30 13.43
CA THR A 36 13.51 -1.09 14.85
C THR A 36 13.22 -2.39 15.58
N TYR A 37 12.64 -3.39 14.90
CA TYR A 37 12.24 -4.66 15.49
C TYR A 37 13.08 -5.85 15.03
N SER A 38 14.22 -5.62 14.37
CA SER A 38 15.14 -6.67 13.93
C SER A 38 15.57 -7.62 15.06
N ALA A 39 15.62 -7.12 16.30
CA ALA A 39 16.01 -7.87 17.48
C ALA A 39 14.91 -8.81 18.03
N PHE A 40 13.64 -8.61 17.67
CA PHE A 40 12.51 -9.38 18.23
C PHE A 40 12.20 -10.65 17.43
N GLY A 41 12.83 -10.86 16.27
CA GLY A 41 12.74 -12.13 15.53
C GLY A 41 11.28 -12.57 15.28
N SER A 42 10.89 -13.71 15.84
CA SER A 42 9.56 -14.33 15.70
C SER A 42 8.48 -13.75 16.62
N ASP A 43 8.82 -12.88 17.57
CA ASP A 43 7.88 -12.37 18.58
C ASP A 43 7.03 -11.17 18.10
N LEU A 44 7.13 -10.86 16.80
CA LEU A 44 6.32 -9.86 16.13
C LEU A 44 4.87 -10.33 15.98
N PRO A 45 3.87 -9.43 16.15
CA PRO A 45 2.49 -9.74 15.82
C PRO A 45 2.36 -10.19 14.36
N ALA A 46 1.46 -11.14 14.11
CA ALA A 46 1.29 -11.75 12.80
C ALA A 46 1.06 -10.71 11.68
N LEU A 47 0.31 -9.65 11.95
CA LEU A 47 0.04 -8.59 10.97
C LEU A 47 1.28 -7.73 10.69
N THR A 48 2.04 -7.38 11.73
CA THR A 48 3.28 -6.62 11.60
C THR A 48 4.35 -7.44 10.85
N ALA A 49 4.51 -8.72 11.21
CA ALA A 49 5.43 -9.65 10.53
C ALA A 49 5.06 -9.83 9.04
N LEU A 50 3.78 -10.09 8.75
CA LEU A 50 3.27 -10.22 7.38
C LEU A 50 3.53 -8.95 6.57
N THR A 51 3.34 -7.77 7.15
CA THR A 51 3.59 -6.49 6.47
C THR A 51 5.08 -6.31 6.12
N ILE A 52 5.98 -6.70 7.02
CA ILE A 52 7.42 -6.69 6.78
C ILE A 52 7.80 -7.68 5.66
N ASP A 53 7.27 -8.90 5.70
CA ASP A 53 7.58 -9.94 4.72
C ASP A 53 7.04 -9.59 3.33
N LEU A 54 5.80 -9.11 3.23
CA LEU A 54 5.20 -8.65 1.97
C LEU A 54 5.99 -7.48 1.36
N SER A 55 6.47 -6.55 2.19
CA SER A 55 7.32 -5.44 1.75
C SER A 55 8.67 -5.93 1.23
N ARG A 56 9.32 -6.87 1.94
CA ARG A 56 10.58 -7.48 1.52
C ARG A 56 10.44 -8.25 0.21
N ALA A 57 9.31 -8.93 0.01
CA ALA A 57 8.99 -9.64 -1.22
C ALA A 57 8.69 -8.72 -2.42
N GLY A 58 8.60 -7.40 -2.23
CA GLY A 58 8.33 -6.45 -3.31
C GLY A 58 6.90 -6.52 -3.86
N ILE A 59 5.99 -7.20 -3.16
CA ILE A 59 4.58 -7.35 -3.54
C ILE A 59 3.86 -5.99 -3.72
N PRO A 60 4.09 -4.97 -2.88
CA PRO A 60 3.55 -3.63 -3.08
C PRO A 60 3.88 -3.03 -4.46
N TRP A 61 5.10 -3.24 -4.94
CA TRP A 61 5.55 -2.74 -6.25
C TRP A 61 4.90 -3.50 -7.41
N LEU A 62 4.79 -4.83 -7.30
CA LEU A 62 4.09 -5.65 -8.29
C LEU A 62 2.60 -5.27 -8.40
N GLY A 63 1.96 -4.95 -7.27
CA GLY A 63 0.59 -4.45 -7.23
C GLY A 63 0.43 -3.11 -7.96
N ALA A 64 1.32 -2.14 -7.69
CA ALA A 64 1.28 -0.84 -8.36
C ALA A 64 1.54 -0.95 -9.89
N MET A 65 2.50 -1.79 -10.29
CA MET A 65 2.80 -2.02 -11.70
C MET A 65 1.62 -2.67 -12.44
N SER A 66 1.03 -3.70 -11.86
CA SER A 66 -0.13 -4.38 -12.46
C SER A 66 -1.35 -3.44 -12.56
N ALA A 67 -1.64 -2.65 -11.52
CA ALA A 67 -2.70 -1.64 -11.56
C ALA A 67 -2.46 -0.60 -12.68
N THR A 68 -1.23 -0.14 -12.85
CA THR A 68 -0.85 0.82 -13.89
C THR A 68 -1.06 0.24 -15.30
N VAL A 69 -0.68 -1.03 -15.51
CA VAL A 69 -0.87 -1.73 -16.79
C VAL A 69 -2.35 -1.91 -17.10
N VAL A 70 -3.16 -2.33 -16.12
CA VAL A 70 -4.61 -2.52 -16.28
C VAL A 70 -5.32 -1.20 -16.59
N LEU A 71 -4.97 -0.11 -15.90
CA LEU A 71 -5.48 1.23 -16.17
C LEU A 71 -5.07 1.73 -17.57
N GLY A 72 -3.79 1.57 -17.94
CA GLY A 72 -3.30 1.93 -19.27
C GLY A 72 -4.04 1.17 -20.38
N TYR A 73 -4.25 -0.13 -20.18
CA TYR A 73 -5.04 -0.96 -21.11
C TYR A 73 -6.49 -0.49 -21.22
N ALA A 74 -7.16 -0.22 -20.08
CA ALA A 74 -8.53 0.28 -20.06
C ALA A 74 -8.66 1.63 -20.78
N ILE A 75 -7.74 2.57 -20.57
CA ILE A 75 -7.73 3.88 -21.25
C ILE A 75 -7.63 3.73 -22.77
N VAL A 76 -6.79 2.81 -23.26
CA VAL A 76 -6.54 2.62 -24.70
C VAL A 76 -7.67 1.86 -25.38
N ARG A 77 -8.15 0.77 -24.77
CA ARG A 77 -9.07 -0.18 -25.42
C ARG A 77 -10.54 0.00 -25.02
N GLN A 78 -10.83 0.34 -23.77
CA GLN A 78 -12.20 0.42 -23.24
C GLN A 78 -12.36 1.59 -22.26
N PRO A 79 -12.35 2.84 -22.75
CA PRO A 79 -12.36 4.04 -21.89
C PRO A 79 -13.59 4.16 -21.00
N THR A 80 -14.69 3.45 -21.31
CA THR A 80 -15.88 3.38 -20.46
C THR A 80 -15.66 2.64 -19.15
N TRP A 81 -14.64 1.77 -19.06
CA TRP A 81 -14.33 0.99 -17.86
C TRP A 81 -13.36 1.70 -16.92
N VAL A 82 -12.73 2.80 -17.36
CA VAL A 82 -11.76 3.56 -16.56
C VAL A 82 -12.30 3.98 -15.19
N PRO A 83 -13.54 4.48 -15.03
CA PRO A 83 -14.08 4.82 -13.71
C PRO A 83 -14.12 3.60 -12.78
N ALA A 84 -14.70 2.49 -13.24
CA ALA A 84 -14.84 1.29 -12.42
C ALA A 84 -13.48 0.68 -12.03
N VAL A 85 -12.52 0.63 -12.96
CA VAL A 85 -11.16 0.15 -12.66
C VAL A 85 -10.46 1.11 -11.70
N SER A 86 -10.65 2.42 -11.84
CA SER A 86 -10.08 3.41 -10.92
C SER A 86 -10.64 3.27 -9.51
N ASP A 87 -11.95 3.06 -9.37
CA ASP A 87 -12.60 2.86 -8.07
C ASP A 87 -12.09 1.59 -7.37
N VAL A 88 -11.94 0.49 -8.12
CA VAL A 88 -11.39 -0.75 -7.59
C VAL A 88 -9.94 -0.56 -7.13
N VAL A 89 -9.10 0.07 -7.96
CA VAL A 89 -7.70 0.35 -7.61
C VAL A 89 -7.61 1.28 -6.40
N LEU A 90 -8.47 2.29 -6.31
CA LEU A 90 -8.54 3.19 -5.16
C LEU A 90 -8.97 2.44 -3.89
N ALA A 91 -9.97 1.55 -3.97
CA ALA A 91 -10.40 0.75 -2.84
C ALA A 91 -9.27 -0.17 -2.31
N PHE A 92 -8.52 -0.80 -3.21
CA PHE A 92 -7.33 -1.59 -2.83
C PHE A 92 -6.23 -0.72 -2.23
N ALA A 93 -6.01 0.49 -2.74
CA ALA A 93 -5.04 1.43 -2.16
C ALA A 93 -5.43 1.87 -0.75
N VAL A 94 -6.71 2.18 -0.52
CA VAL A 94 -7.24 2.55 0.80
C VAL A 94 -7.15 1.38 1.77
N LEU A 95 -7.49 0.17 1.34
CA LEU A 95 -7.32 -1.05 2.15
C LEU A 95 -5.84 -1.26 2.51
N GLY A 96 -4.92 -1.13 1.55
CA GLY A 96 -3.48 -1.24 1.81
C GLY A 96 -2.98 -0.20 2.81
N LEU A 97 -3.45 1.05 2.69
CA LEU A 97 -3.15 2.11 3.65
C LEU A 97 -3.70 1.80 5.04
N ALA A 98 -4.93 1.28 5.12
CA ALA A 98 -5.55 0.88 6.38
C ALA A 98 -4.75 -0.26 7.05
N PHE A 99 -4.30 -1.27 6.29
CA PHE A 99 -3.43 -2.32 6.80
C PHE A 99 -2.09 -1.78 7.30
N ALA A 100 -1.48 -0.84 6.58
CA ALA A 100 -0.24 -0.21 7.02
C ALA A 100 -0.44 0.60 8.31
N LEU A 101 -1.53 1.37 8.41
CA LEU A 101 -1.89 2.09 9.62
C LEU A 101 -2.16 1.15 10.80
N LEU A 102 -2.85 0.03 10.57
CA LEU A 102 -3.06 -0.99 11.59
C LEU A 102 -1.74 -1.60 12.05
N ALA A 103 -0.82 -1.92 11.14
CA ALA A 103 0.52 -2.39 11.48
C ALA A 103 1.34 -1.34 12.23
N PHE A 104 1.10 -0.04 12.03
CA PHE A 104 1.70 1.03 12.83
C PHE A 104 1.10 1.16 14.22
N VAL A 105 -0.22 1.03 14.32
CA VAL A 105 -0.98 1.28 15.55
C VAL A 105 -0.94 0.08 16.50
N GLU A 106 -0.91 -1.15 15.97
CA GLU A 106 -0.84 -2.38 16.75
C GLU A 106 0.32 -2.39 17.78
N PRO A 107 1.56 -2.02 17.43
CA PRO A 107 2.66 -1.81 18.38
C PRO A 107 2.34 -0.84 19.51
N ILE A 108 1.73 0.29 19.17
CA ILE A 108 1.42 1.38 20.11
C ILE A 108 0.32 0.93 21.07
N VAL A 109 -0.67 0.20 20.57
CA VAL A 109 -1.78 -0.33 21.38
C VAL A 109 -1.29 -1.44 22.32
N LEU A 110 -0.42 -2.33 21.84
CA LEU A 110 0.09 -3.46 22.64
C LEU A 110 1.17 -3.06 23.65
N CYS A 111 2.04 -2.11 23.31
CA CYS A 111 3.17 -1.71 24.17
C CYS A 111 2.92 -0.39 24.93
N GLY A 112 1.84 0.33 24.65
CA GLY A 112 1.61 1.66 25.21
C GLY A 112 2.75 2.65 24.91
N ASN A 113 3.10 3.49 25.87
CA ASN A 113 4.20 4.47 25.75
C ASN A 113 5.62 3.85 25.82
N TYR A 114 5.76 2.53 25.93
CA TYR A 114 7.06 1.88 26.06
C TYR A 114 7.75 1.62 24.72
N TRP A 115 7.19 2.07 23.60
CA TRP A 115 7.84 2.01 22.27
C TRP A 115 9.26 2.62 22.33
N PRO A 116 10.34 1.91 21.91
CA PRO A 116 10.40 0.65 21.16
C PRO A 116 10.58 -0.64 21.98
N ALA A 117 10.47 -0.61 23.30
CA ALA A 117 10.58 -1.80 24.15
C ALA A 117 9.33 -2.68 24.02
N TRP A 118 9.40 -3.66 23.11
CA TRP A 118 8.46 -4.77 23.10
C TRP A 118 8.67 -5.62 24.37
N PRO A 119 7.60 -6.10 25.04
CA PRO A 119 7.77 -7.11 26.06
C PRO A 119 8.20 -8.41 25.38
N ALA A 120 9.51 -8.66 25.32
CA ALA A 120 10.04 -10.00 25.08
C ALA A 120 9.44 -10.91 26.16
N ARG A 121 8.67 -11.91 25.75
CA ARG A 121 8.18 -12.93 26.69
C ARG A 121 9.31 -13.90 27.03
#